data_AF-A0A644XNM8-F1
#
_entry.id   AF-A0A644XNM8-F1
#
_cell.length_a   1.000
_cell.length_b   1.000
_cell.length_c   1.000
_cell.angle_alpha   90.00
_cell.angle_beta   90.00
_cell.angle_gamma   90.00
#
_symmetry.space_group_name_H-M   'P 1'
#
loop_
_entity.id
_entity.type
_entity.pdbx_description
1 polymer ?
#
loop_
_entity_poly.entity_id
_entity_poly.type
_entity_poly.pdbx_seq_one_letter_code
_entity_poly.pdbx_strand_id
1 'polypeptide(L)'
;MNRTSISIIVMLFLCVGAFVLQIFLSKRDSRWAGLVLPIITFAYSLLAVFGMAAYVGEPMGQVIMQAISILVITNIPTFILLAIYFALRHERRKNKEINKMNIKDL
;
A
#
# COMPACT_ATOMS: atom_id res chain seq x y z
N MET A 1 -17.50 27.08 3.61
CA MET A 1 -17.26 25.66 3.26
C MET A 1 -17.52 24.82 4.49
N ASN A 2 -18.35 23.78 4.40
CA ASN A 2 -18.76 23.00 5.57
C ASN A 2 -17.58 22.16 6.07
N ARG A 3 -17.53 21.87 7.38
CA ARG A 3 -16.43 21.09 8.00
C ARG A 3 -16.21 19.76 7.29
N THR A 4 -17.30 19.10 6.88
CA THR A 4 -17.28 17.85 6.11
C THR A 4 -16.64 18.01 4.73
N SER A 5 -16.96 19.08 4.01
CA SER A 5 -16.38 19.39 2.70
C SER A 5 -14.86 19.61 2.81
N ILE A 6 -14.40 20.30 3.87
CA ILE A 6 -12.96 20.49 4.12
C ILE A 6 -12.28 19.14 4.36
N SER A 7 -12.85 18.26 5.20
CA SER A 7 -12.28 16.94 5.49
C SER A 7 -12.17 16.06 4.24
N ILE A 8 -13.18 16.07 3.36
CA ILE A 8 -13.17 15.30 2.11
C ILE A 8 -12.04 15.78 1.20
N ILE A 9 -11.87 17.09 1.03
CA ILE A 9 -10.80 17.66 0.20
C ILE A 9 -9.42 17.27 0.74
N VAL A 10 -9.22 17.35 2.06
CA VAL A 10 -7.96 16.95 2.70
C VAL A 10 -7.66 15.47 2.49
N MET A 11 -8.65 14.58 2.67
CA MET A 11 -8.47 13.14 2.42
C MET A 11 -8.08 12.87 0.97
N LEU A 12 -8.73 13.53 0.01
CA LEU A 12 -8.46 13.33 -1.42
C LEU A 12 -7.03 13.75 -1.78
N PHE A 13 -6.56 14.87 -1.22
CA PHE A 13 -5.19 15.33 -1.38
C PHE A 13 -4.18 14.34 -0.78
N LEU A 14 -4.44 13.80 0.42
CA LEU A 14 -3.59 12.78 1.04
C LEU A 14 -3.53 11.49 0.21
N CYS A 15 -4.65 11.05 -0.36
CA CYS A 15 -4.69 9.89 -1.26
C CYS A 15 -3.78 10.10 -2.47
N VAL A 16 -3.92 11.24 -3.16
CA VAL A 16 -3.06 11.58 -4.30
C VAL A 16 -1.59 11.63 -3.90
N GLY A 17 -1.27 12.26 -2.76
CA GLY A 17 0.08 12.31 -2.21
C GLY A 17 0.66 10.92 -1.95
N ALA A 18 -0.13 10.00 -1.38
CA ALA A 18 0.29 8.63 -1.14
C ALA A 18 0.61 7.86 -2.44
N PHE A 19 -0.21 8.00 -3.48
CA PHE A 19 0.06 7.39 -4.79
C PHE A 19 1.32 7.96 -5.44
N VAL A 20 1.49 9.28 -5.43
CA VAL A 20 2.69 9.94 -5.98
C VAL A 20 3.93 9.47 -5.22
N LEU A 21 3.87 9.43 -3.90
CA LEU A 21 4.95 8.95 -3.04
C LEU A 21 5.28 7.48 -3.33
N GLN A 22 4.28 6.62 -3.52
CA GLN A 22 4.48 5.21 -3.85
C GLN A 22 5.21 5.04 -5.19
N ILE A 23 4.82 5.79 -6.21
CA ILE A 23 5.48 5.78 -7.53
C ILE A 23 6.92 6.26 -7.39
N PHE A 24 7.15 7.36 -6.67
CA PHE A 24 8.48 7.91 -6.44
C PHE A 24 9.40 6.91 -5.72
N LEU A 25 8.93 6.31 -4.63
CA LEU A 25 9.67 5.30 -3.85
C LEU A 25 9.96 4.04 -4.68
N SER A 26 9.00 3.60 -5.50
CA SER A 26 9.14 2.41 -6.35
C SER A 26 10.16 2.58 -7.48
N LYS A 27 10.36 3.83 -7.94
CA LYS A 27 11.37 4.16 -8.97
C LYS A 27 12.80 4.18 -8.43
N ARG A 28 12.99 4.25 -7.10
CA ARG A 28 14.30 4.27 -6.45
C ARG A 28 15.04 2.94 -6.66
N ASP A 29 16.37 2.98 -6.72
CA ASP A 29 17.15 1.75 -6.96
C ASP A 29 17.04 0.74 -5.80
N SER A 30 16.88 1.22 -4.57
CA SER A 30 16.63 0.39 -3.39
C SER A 30 15.26 -0.28 -3.45
N ARG A 31 15.23 -1.62 -3.31
CA ARG A 31 13.99 -2.40 -3.34
C ARG A 31 13.06 -2.09 -2.16
N TRP A 32 13.66 -1.74 -1.02
CA TRP A 32 12.95 -1.48 0.24
C TRP A 32 12.14 -0.20 0.22
N ALA A 33 12.57 0.83 -0.52
CA ALA A 33 11.89 2.12 -0.55
C ALA A 33 10.44 1.98 -1.03
N GLY A 34 10.22 1.28 -2.14
CA GLY A 34 8.87 1.04 -2.70
C GLY A 34 7.98 0.14 -1.87
N LEU A 35 8.53 -0.58 -0.88
CA LEU A 35 7.78 -1.44 0.03
C LEU A 35 7.36 -0.73 1.33
N VAL A 36 7.87 0.48 1.60
CA VAL A 36 7.59 1.21 2.85
C VAL A 36 6.09 1.43 3.05
N LEU A 37 5.38 2.00 2.06
CA LEU A 37 3.94 2.23 2.20
C LEU A 37 3.13 0.94 2.33
N PRO A 38 3.32 -0.09 1.47
CA PRO A 38 2.67 -1.39 1.66
C PRO A 38 2.87 -2.00 3.04
N ILE A 39 4.07 -1.89 3.61
CA ILE A 39 4.37 -2.41 4.95
C ILE A 39 3.62 -1.60 6.01
N ILE A 40 3.58 -0.27 5.90
CA ILE A 40 2.85 0.60 6.84
C ILE A 40 1.35 0.29 6.79
N THR A 41 0.75 0.15 5.60
CA THR A 41 -0.68 -0.14 5.46
C THR A 41 -1.02 -1.54 5.98
N PHE A 42 -0.16 -2.53 5.72
CA PHE A 42 -0.30 -3.87 6.29
C PHE A 42 -0.18 -3.86 7.82
N ALA A 43 0.82 -3.17 8.38
CA ALA A 43 0.98 -3.05 9.82
C ALA A 43 -0.23 -2.39 10.49
N TYR A 44 -0.80 -1.36 9.87
CA TYR A 44 -2.05 -0.75 10.34
C TYR A 44 -3.21 -1.75 10.36
N SER A 45 -3.34 -2.62 9.35
CA SER A 45 -4.37 -3.68 9.35
C SER A 45 -4.21 -4.66 10.52
N LEU A 46 -2.98 -5.01 10.89
CA LEU A 46 -2.71 -5.87 12.04
C LEU A 46 -3.05 -5.18 13.36
N LEU A 47 -2.72 -3.90 13.50
CA LEU A 47 -3.12 -3.11 14.67
C LEU A 47 -4.64 -3.05 14.81
N ALA A 48 -5.38 -2.90 13.71
CA ALA A 48 -6.83 -2.90 13.72
C ALA A 48 -7.41 -4.23 14.21
N VAL A 49 -6.82 -5.37 13.80
CA VAL A 49 -7.24 -6.70 14.26
C VAL A 49 -6.86 -6.95 15.71
N PHE A 50 -5.64 -6.63 16.12
CA PHE A 50 -5.20 -6.81 17.51
C PHE A 50 -5.97 -5.91 18.48
N GLY A 51 -6.42 -4.74 18.04
CA GLY A 51 -7.33 -3.89 18.81
C GLY A 51 -8.66 -4.58 19.16
N MET A 52 -9.07 -5.60 18.40
CA MET A 52 -10.29 -6.37 18.70
C MET A 52 -10.14 -7.31 19.88
N ALA A 53 -8.92 -7.67 20.29
CA ALA A 53 -8.70 -8.53 21.46
C ALA A 53 -9.24 -7.91 22.76
N ALA A 54 -9.57 -6.60 22.75
CA ALA A 54 -10.19 -5.89 23.86
C ALA A 54 -11.73 -6.06 23.95
N TYR A 55 -12.40 -6.60 22.92
CA TYR A 55 -13.85 -6.80 22.94
C TYR A 55 -14.22 -8.10 23.69
N VAL A 56 -14.21 -8.01 25.03
CA VAL A 56 -14.63 -9.09 25.91
C VAL A 56 -16.16 -9.20 25.89
N GLY A 57 -16.70 -10.37 25.53
CA GLY A 57 -18.13 -10.68 25.59
C GLY A 57 -18.82 -10.93 24.25
N GLU A 58 -18.15 -10.67 23.12
CA GLU A 58 -18.67 -11.02 21.79
C GLU A 58 -18.51 -12.52 21.49
N PRO A 59 -19.46 -13.16 20.78
CA PRO A 59 -19.30 -14.54 20.34
C PRO A 59 -18.04 -14.72 19.47
N MET A 60 -17.23 -15.74 19.76
CA MET A 60 -15.96 -15.98 19.06
C MET A 60 -16.10 -16.02 17.53
N GLY A 61 -17.17 -16.63 17.01
CA GLY A 61 -17.44 -16.70 15.57
C GLY A 61 -17.63 -15.32 14.93
N GLN A 62 -18.25 -14.38 15.65
CA GLN A 62 -18.46 -13.01 15.17
C GLN A 62 -17.14 -12.23 15.17
N VAL A 63 -16.32 -12.37 16.20
CA VAL A 63 -14.98 -11.76 16.28
C VAL A 63 -14.10 -12.23 15.13
N ILE A 64 -14.09 -13.53 14.84
CA ILE A 64 -13.33 -14.09 13.71
C ILE A 64 -13.83 -13.52 12.37
N MET A 65 -15.15 -13.49 12.16
CA MET A 65 -15.72 -12.99 10.92
C MET A 65 -15.43 -11.48 10.71
N GLN A 66 -15.47 -10.68 11.78
CA GLN A 66 -15.09 -9.27 11.74
C GLN A 66 -13.59 -9.09 11.47
N ALA A 67 -12.72 -9.88 12.12
CA ALA A 67 -11.28 -9.83 11.91
C ALA A 67 -10.92 -10.13 10.44
N ILE A 68 -11.52 -11.18 9.85
CA ILE A 68 -11.34 -11.50 8.43
C ILE A 68 -11.82 -10.35 7.54
N SER A 69 -13.01 -9.81 7.81
CA SER A 69 -13.57 -8.71 7.02
C SER A 69 -12.66 -7.48 7.06
N ILE A 70 -12.12 -7.14 8.22
CA ILE A 70 -11.20 -6.01 8.40
C ILE A 70 -9.88 -6.27 7.69
N LEU A 71 -9.30 -7.46 7.81
CA LEU A 71 -8.09 -7.80 7.05
C LEU A 71 -8.30 -7.66 5.54
N VAL A 72 -9.42 -8.15 5.00
CA VAL A 72 -9.71 -8.06 3.56
C VAL A 72 -9.84 -6.60 3.14
N ILE A 73 -10.72 -5.84 3.79
CA ILE A 73 -11.03 -4.45 3.39
C ILE A 73 -9.79 -3.56 3.51
N THR A 74 -9.08 -3.65 4.64
CA THR A 74 -7.92 -2.78 4.90
C THR A 74 -6.70 -3.15 4.08
N ASN A 75 -6.61 -4.37 3.54
CA ASN A 75 -5.49 -4.78 2.68
C ASN A 75 -5.73 -4.60 1.19
N ILE A 76 -6.95 -4.30 0.72
CA ILE A 76 -7.18 -3.87 -0.68
C ILE A 76 -6.17 -2.77 -1.11
N PRO A 77 -6.00 -1.65 -0.38
CA PRO A 77 -5.02 -0.64 -0.76
C PRO A 77 -3.58 -1.18 -0.73
N THR A 78 -3.22 -2.04 0.22
CA THR A 78 -1.90 -2.71 0.27
C THR A 78 -1.61 -3.48 -1.02
N PHE A 79 -2.57 -4.28 -1.51
CA PHE A 79 -2.42 -5.03 -2.75
C PHE A 79 -2.27 -4.11 -3.97
N ILE A 80 -3.02 -3.01 -4.03
CA ILE A 80 -2.88 -2.02 -5.10
C ILE A 80 -1.46 -1.40 -5.08
N LEU A 81 -0.97 -1.01 -3.91
CA LEU A 81 0.38 -0.43 -3.77
C LEU A 81 1.49 -1.43 -4.15
N LEU A 82 1.32 -2.71 -3.80
CA LEU A 82 2.22 -3.78 -4.21
C LEU A 82 2.19 -3.99 -5.72
N ALA A 83 1.02 -3.99 -6.35
CA ALA A 83 0.89 -4.11 -7.80
C ALA A 83 1.62 -2.98 -8.52
N ILE A 84 1.46 -1.72 -8.06
CA ILE A 84 2.20 -0.56 -8.58
C ILE A 84 3.71 -0.77 -8.43
N TYR A 85 4.17 -1.21 -7.26
CA TYR A 85 5.58 -1.47 -7.00
C TYR A 85 6.16 -2.49 -7.97
N PHE A 86 5.48 -3.64 -8.15
CA PHE A 86 5.96 -4.70 -9.03
C PHE A 86 5.94 -4.29 -10.50
N ALA A 87 4.89 -3.60 -10.96
CA ALA A 87 4.78 -3.09 -12.33
C ALA A 87 5.94 -2.15 -12.68
N LEU A 88 6.18 -1.13 -11.85
CA LEU A 88 7.26 -0.15 -12.06
C LEU A 88 8.64 -0.81 -11.98
N ARG A 89 8.83 -1.76 -11.06
CA ARG A 89 10.13 -2.46 -10.92
C ARG A 89 10.41 -3.37 -12.10
N HIS A 90 9.38 -4.02 -12.64
CA HIS A 90 9.50 -4.88 -13.81
C HIS A 90 9.96 -4.07 -15.04
N GLU A 91 9.31 -2.93 -15.31
CA GLU A 91 9.71 -2.03 -16.42
C GLU A 91 11.15 -1.55 -16.27
N ARG A 92 11.57 -1.16 -15.06
CA ARG A 92 12.95 -0.71 -14.80
C ARG A 92 13.97 -1.80 -15.08
N ARG A 93 13.70 -3.06 -14.71
CA ARG A 93 14.62 -4.18 -14.99
C ARG A 93 14.74 -4.42 -16.49
N LYS A 94 13.61 -4.47 -17.19
CA LYS A 94 13.57 -4.63 -18.65
C LYS A 94 14.40 -3.54 -19.36
N ASN A 95 14.21 -2.28 -18.98
CA ASN A 95 14.93 -1.15 -19.60
C ASN A 95 16.44 -1.17 -19.29
N LYS A 96 16.84 -1.64 -18.09
CA LYS A 96 18.26 -1.82 -17.74
C LYS A 96 18.92 -2.90 -18.59
N GLU A 97 18.25 -4.02 -18.83
CA GLU A 97 18.79 -5.10 -19.69
C GLU A 97 18.90 -4.65 -21.17
N ILE A 98 17.88 -3.97 -21.71
CA ILE A 98 17.92 -3.44 -23.09
C ILE A 98 19.08 -2.46 -23.27
N ASN A 99 19.26 -1.52 -22.33
CA ASN A 99 20.35 -0.55 -22.42
C ASN A 99 21.72 -1.23 -22.32
N LYS A 100 21.85 -2.25 -21.47
CA LYS A 100 23.06 -3.07 -21.36
C LYS A 100 23.38 -3.84 -22.66
N MET A 101 22.37 -4.26 -23.42
CA MET A 101 22.57 -4.87 -24.75
C MET A 101 23.07 -3.83 -25.75
N ASN A 102 22.40 -2.67 -25.86
CA ASN A 102 22.80 -1.61 -26.79
C ASN A 102 24.24 -1.10 -26.56
N ILE A 103 24.69 -1.00 -25.30
CA ILE A 103 26.07 -0.56 -24.99
C ILE A 103 27.13 -1.57 -25.44
N LYS A 104 26.79 -2.87 -25.51
CA LYS A 104 27.72 -3.92 -25.92
C LYS A 104 27.83 -4.09 -27.43
N ASP A 105 26.85 -3.60 -28.17
CA ASP A 105 26.80 -3.64 -29.63
C ASP A 105 27.54 -2.46 -30.29
N LEU A 106 27.90 -1.43 -29.49
CA LEU A 106 28.71 -0.26 -29.86
C LEU A 106 30.21 -0.53 -29.68
#